data_AF-A0A848LPM6-F1
#
_entry.id   AF-A0A848LPM6-F1
#
_cell.length_a   1.000
_cell.length_b   1.000
_cell.length_c   1.000
_cell.angle_alpha   90.00
_cell.angle_beta   90.00
_cell.angle_gamma   90.00
#
_symmetry.space_group_name_H-M   'P 1'
#
loop_
_entity.id
_entity.type
_entity.pdbx_description
1 polymer ?
#
loop_
_entity_poly.entity_id
_entity_poly.type
_entity_poly.pdbx_seq_one_letter_code
_entity_poly.pdbx_strand_id
1 'polypeptide(L)' 'MRGRIEDGQPVTLGPVDPAEVDTGDVVLVRWKGGVLLHLVKQATKDRVLIGNNVGRINGWALREAVVGRLVKVHPRGS' A
#
# COMPACT_ATOMS: atom_id res chain seq x y z
N MET A 1 -2.66 5.58 7.68
CA MET A 1 -3.27 6.14 6.46
C MET A 1 -4.24 7.26 6.78
N ARG A 2 -4.76 7.38 8.02
CA ARG A 2 -5.41 8.61 8.52
C ARG A 2 -4.70 9.86 8.00
N GLY A 3 -5.47 10.82 7.48
CA GLY A 3 -5.00 12.03 6.82
C GLY A 3 -4.64 11.87 5.34
N ARG A 4 -4.68 10.65 4.78
CA ARG A 4 -4.49 10.37 3.35
C ARG A 4 -5.63 9.55 2.75
N ILE A 5 -5.96 8.43 3.41
CA ILE A 5 -7.10 7.57 3.07
C ILE A 5 -7.77 7.21 4.38
N GLU A 6 -9.04 7.59 4.49
CA GLU A 6 -9.89 7.29 5.62
C GLU A 6 -10.57 5.92 5.50
N ASP A 7 -11.06 5.40 6.61
CA ASP A 7 -11.76 4.12 6.63
C ASP A 7 -13.00 4.14 5.73
N GLY A 8 -13.16 3.10 4.92
CA GLY A 8 -14.22 2.99 3.90
C GLY A 8 -14.11 3.97 2.72
N GLN A 9 -13.06 4.80 2.63
CA GLN A 9 -12.92 5.75 1.53
C GLN A 9 -12.60 5.03 0.21
N PRO A 10 -13.37 5.28 -0.88
CA PRO A 10 -13.11 4.65 -2.16
C PRO A 10 -11.78 5.10 -2.77
N VAL A 11 -11.07 4.17 -3.41
CA VAL A 11 -9.81 4.42 -4.11
C VAL A 11 -9.76 3.68 -5.44
N THR A 12 -8.97 4.19 -6.37
CA THR A 12 -8.60 3.47 -7.60
C THR A 12 -7.17 2.98 -7.48
N LEU A 13 -6.99 1.69 -7.78
CA LEU A 13 -5.69 1.04 -7.89
C LEU A 13 -5.35 0.84 -9.36
N GLY A 14 -4.08 0.94 -9.69
CA GLY A 14 -3.55 0.65 -11.01
C GLY A 14 -2.42 -0.38 -10.95
N PRO A 15 -2.05 -0.97 -12.09
CA PRO A 15 -0.86 -1.79 -12.19
C PRO A 15 0.38 -0.96 -11.85
N VAL A 16 1.41 -1.63 -11.33
CA VAL A 16 2.70 -1.02 -11.01
C VAL A 16 3.78 -2.07 -11.25
N ASP A 17 4.95 -1.64 -11.74
CA ASP A 17 6.14 -2.48 -11.66
C ASP A 17 6.62 -2.49 -10.20
N PRO A 18 6.71 -3.66 -9.53
CA PRO A 18 7.24 -3.74 -8.18
C PRO A 18 8.60 -3.06 -7.97
N ALA A 19 9.45 -2.96 -8.99
CA ALA A 19 10.74 -2.28 -8.92
C ALA A 19 10.61 -0.75 -8.77
N GLU A 20 9.51 -0.16 -9.23
CA GLU A 20 9.23 1.27 -9.16
C GLU A 20 8.59 1.72 -7.84
N VAL A 21 8.22 0.75 -6.98
CA VAL A 21 7.60 1.05 -5.69
C VAL A 21 8.64 1.62 -4.73
N ASP A 22 8.30 2.74 -4.10
CA ASP A 22 9.18 3.40 -3.13
C ASP A 22 8.44 3.85 -1.85
N THR A 23 9.22 4.32 -0.88
CA THR A 23 8.77 4.86 0.39
C THR A 23 7.74 5.96 0.17
N GLY A 24 6.59 5.83 0.82
CA GLY A 24 5.48 6.78 0.71
C GLY A 24 4.34 6.31 -0.20
N ASP A 25 4.60 5.34 -1.09
CA ASP A 25 3.56 4.75 -1.92
C ASP A 25 2.53 3.98 -1.09
N VAL A 26 1.29 3.99 -1.55
CA VAL A 26 0.24 3.10 -1.02
C VAL A 26 0.04 1.98 -2.03
N VAL A 27 0.25 0.75 -1.58
CA VAL A 27 0.29 -0.43 -2.46
C VAL A 27 -0.74 -1.47 -2.03
N LEU A 28 -1.27 -2.18 -3.02
CA LEU A 28 -1.97 -3.44 -2.82
C LEU A 28 -0.94 -4.56 -2.78
N VAL A 29 -0.82 -5.22 -1.63
CA VAL A 29 0.24 -6.19 -1.35
C VAL A 29 -0.35 -7.51 -0.85
N ARG A 30 0.15 -8.63 -1.38
CA ARG A 30 -0.18 -9.96 -0.86
C ARG A 30 0.49 -10.16 0.49
N TRP A 31 -0.29 -10.57 1.49
CA TRP A 31 0.19 -10.72 2.85
C TRP A 31 -0.58 -11.81 3.60
N LYS A 32 0.15 -12.80 4.13
CA LYS A 32 -0.40 -13.90 4.96
C LYS A 32 -1.69 -14.52 4.39
N GLY A 33 -1.70 -14.83 3.09
CA GLY A 33 -2.84 -15.48 2.41
C GLY A 33 -3.95 -14.53 1.94
N GLY A 34 -3.84 -13.23 2.21
CA GLY A 34 -4.78 -12.21 1.72
C GLY A 34 -4.09 -11.12 0.90
N VAL A 35 -4.83 -10.05 0.63
CA VAL A 35 -4.32 -8.80 0.06
C VAL A 35 -4.66 -7.64 0.99
N LEU A 36 -3.71 -6.72 1.16
CA LEU A 36 -3.84 -5.56 2.02
C LEU A 36 -3.52 -4.30 1.23
N LEU A 37 -4.22 -3.21 1.51
CA LEU A 37 -3.84 -1.87 1.05
C LEU A 37 -3.04 -1.18 2.15
N HIS A 38 -1.74 -0.99 1.96
CA HIS A 38 -0.85 -0.47 3.02
C HIS A 38 0.14 0.59 2.50
N LEU A 39 0.64 1.40 3.42
CA LEU A 39 1.67 2.40 3.14
C LEU A 39 3.04 1.73 3.17
N VAL A 40 3.84 1.96 2.14
CA VAL A 40 5.26 1.62 2.12
C VAL A 40 6.00 2.61 3.03
N LYS A 41 6.57 2.09 4.10
CA LYS A 41 7.33 2.86 5.09
C LYS A 41 8.80 2.95 4.76
N GLN A 42 9.34 1.93 4.09
CA GLN A 42 10.70 1.84 3.56
C GLN A 42 10.70 0.89 2.37
N ALA A 43 11.61 1.11 1.42
CA ALA A 43 11.85 0.21 0.30
C ALA A 43 13.34 -0.12 0.19
N THR A 44 13.65 -1.37 -0.16
CA THR A 44 15.00 -1.85 -0.46
C THR A 44 15.01 -2.49 -1.84
N LYS A 45 16.14 -3.04 -2.29
CA LYS A 45 16.21 -3.71 -3.59
C LYS A 45 15.17 -4.83 -3.73
N ASP A 46 14.96 -5.64 -2.69
CA ASP A 46 14.16 -6.87 -2.79
C ASP A 46 12.85 -6.81 -2.01
N ARG A 47 12.68 -5.82 -1.11
CA ARG A 47 11.58 -5.81 -0.14
C ARG A 47 11.01 -4.43 0.10
N VAL A 48 9.77 -4.40 0.58
CA VAL A 48 9.08 -3.21 1.08
C VAL A 48 8.61 -3.43 2.52
N LEU A 49 8.83 -2.44 3.38
CA LEU A 49 8.32 -2.43 4.74
C LEU A 49 6.92 -1.83 4.72
N ILE A 50 5.90 -2.60 5.09
CA ILE A 50 4.50 -2.16 5.02
C ILE A 50 3.97 -1.76 6.40
N GLY A 51 3.22 -0.66 6.43
CA GLY A 51 2.56 -0.14 7.62
C GLY A 51 1.06 0.06 7.42
N ASN A 52 0.29 -0.21 8.46
CA ASN A 52 -1.17 -0.16 8.41
C ASN A 52 -1.72 1.27 8.58
N ASN A 53 -3.05 1.38 8.54
CA ASN A 53 -3.74 2.66 8.60
C ASN A 53 -3.66 3.36 9.97
N VAL A 54 -3.34 2.65 11.06
CA VAL A 54 -3.20 3.18 12.43
C VAL A 54 -1.75 3.43 12.86
N GLY A 55 -0.79 3.30 11.94
CA GLY A 55 0.61 3.66 12.19
C GLY A 55 1.50 2.54 12.72
N ARG A 56 1.00 1.29 12.77
CA ARG A 56 1.81 0.12 13.13
C ARG A 56 2.51 -0.45 11.90
N ILE A 57 3.67 -1.06 12.11
CA ILE A 57 4.41 -1.82 11.10
C ILE A 57 3.89 -3.25 11.08
N ASN A 58 3.57 -3.77 9.89
CA ASN A 58 3.17 -5.16 9.73
C ASN A 58 4.38 -6.06 9.46
N GLY A 59 5.38 -5.57 8.73
CA GLY A 59 6.62 -6.27 8.43
C GLY A 59 7.10 -6.07 7.00
N TRP A 60 8.12 -6.83 6.62
CA TRP A 60 8.72 -6.80 5.28
C TRP A 60 7.99 -7.76 4.35
N ALA A 61 7.56 -7.29 3.19
CA ALA A 61 7.08 -8.09 2.07
C ALA A 61 8.12 -8.08 0.94
N LEU A 62 8.18 -9.16 0.15
CA LEU A 62 8.93 -9.17 -1.11
C LEU A 62 8.31 -8.15 -2.08
N ARG A 63 9.12 -7.53 -2.94
CA ARG A 63 8.60 -6.61 -3.97
C ARG A 63 7.56 -7.28 -4.84
N GLU A 64 7.78 -8.53 -5.26
CA GLU A 64 6.87 -9.28 -6.11
C GLU A 64 5.49 -9.53 -5.47
N ALA A 65 5.36 -9.35 -4.15
CA ALA A 65 4.07 -9.41 -3.47
C ALA A 65 3.21 -8.16 -3.73
N VAL A 66 3.80 -7.07 -4.24
CA VAL A 66 3.07 -5.87 -4.65
C VAL A 66 2.42 -6.11 -6.00
N VAL A 67 1.10 -5.98 -6.04
CA VAL A 67 0.27 -6.30 -7.21
C VAL A 67 -0.47 -5.08 -7.77
N GLY A 68 -0.31 -3.92 -7.15
CA GLY A 68 -0.88 -2.66 -7.60
C GLY A 68 -0.49 -1.49 -6.70
N ARG A 69 -0.67 -0.27 -7.21
CA ARG A 69 -0.43 0.98 -6.50
C ARG A 69 -1.67 1.87 -6.54
N LEU A 70 -1.84 2.67 -5.49
CA LEU A 70 -2.85 3.73 -5.45
C LEU A 70 -2.62 4.73 -6.58
N VAL A 71 -3.68 4.98 -7.36
CA VAL A 71 -3.68 5.98 -8.44
C VAL A 71 -4.57 7.18 -8.08
N LYS A 72 -5.68 6.93 -7.37
CA LYS A 72 -6.63 7.99 -7.02
C LYS A 72 -7.33 7.71 -5.70
N VAL A 73 -7.52 8.76 -4.91
CA VAL A 73 -8.41 8.76 -3.75
C VAL A 73 -9.68 9.53 -4.14
N HIS A 74 -10.85 8.95 -3.91
CA HIS A 74 -12.12 9.61 -4.22
C HIS A 74 -12.69 10.35 -3.01
N PRO A 75 -13.58 11.34 -3.21
CA PRO A 75 -14.34 11.94 -2.12
C PRO A 75 -15.07 10.87 -1.31
N ARG A 76 -15.21 11.10 0.00
CA ARG A 76 -16.10 10.27 0.82
C ARG A 76 -17.54 10.56 0.37
N GLY A 77 -18.35 9.51 0.24
CA GLY A 77 -19.79 9.69 0.03
C GLY A 77 -20.37 10.54 1.17
N SER A 78 -21.25 11.47 0.82
CA SER A 78 -22.03 12.29 1.75
C SER A 78 -22.96 11.44 2.60
#